data_AF-A0A9P5TN66-F1
#
_entry.id   AF-A0A9P5TN66-F1
#
_cell.length_a   1.000
_cell.length_b   1.000
_cell.length_c   1.000
_cell.angle_alpha   90.00
_cell.angle_beta   90.00
_cell.angle_gamma   90.00
#
_symmetry.space_group_name_H-M   'P 1'
#
loop_
_entity.id
_entity.type
_entity.pdbx_description
1 polymer ?
#
loop_
_entity_poly.entity_id
_entity_poly.type
_entity_poly.pdbx_seq_one_letter_code
_entity_poly.pdbx_strand_id
1 'polypeptide(L)'
;MQYDNLLDLLSKEPVWSSDHEQSILEPFKYTVSNPGKEIRGKLIEAFNLWLNVPSDKLRLIAKVVNMLHAASLMVDDIEDDSQLRRGNPVAHKIYGVPQTINTANYVYFLAYQELFALRGSDTTPPQQPLDSLVTAELLSLHRGQGLEILWRDSLQCPSEEEYITMVNNKTGGLLRIGIKLMMACCTTNADIDYVALVNLIGVYFQIRDDLMNLQSTEVAHSCVHLHVHLKKGFAEDLSEGKFSFPVVHGIHANKSNRQILNVLQKRPTTPTLKIYTIDYLKHTTKSFDYTLSVLANLEAQTRAEIARLGGNKGLEALMDLLHVDPSKFS
;
A
#
# COMPACT_ATOMS: atom_id res chain seq x y z
N MET A 1 -6.36 36.77 -28.26
CA MET A 1 -7.33 35.79 -28.79
C MET A 1 -8.41 36.58 -29.50
N GLN A 2 -8.62 36.37 -30.80
CA GLN A 2 -9.81 36.90 -31.48
C GLN A 2 -10.95 35.91 -31.26
N TYR A 3 -11.98 36.34 -30.55
CA TYR A 3 -13.10 35.49 -30.13
C TYR A 3 -14.06 35.17 -31.29
N ASP A 4 -13.89 35.81 -32.44
CA ASP A 4 -14.76 35.67 -33.62
C ASP A 4 -14.74 34.24 -34.21
N ASN A 5 -13.67 33.47 -33.98
CA ASN A 5 -13.52 32.07 -34.40
C ASN A 5 -13.61 31.07 -33.24
N LEU A 6 -14.14 31.48 -32.08
CA LEU A 6 -14.20 30.62 -30.90
C LEU A 6 -15.03 29.35 -31.15
N LEU A 7 -16.12 29.45 -31.91
CA LEU A 7 -16.96 28.29 -32.23
C LEU A 7 -16.19 27.23 -33.05
N ASP A 8 -15.38 27.63 -34.04
CA ASP A 8 -14.56 26.71 -34.83
C ASP A 8 -13.44 26.06 -34.00
N LEU A 9 -12.83 26.84 -33.10
CA LEU A 9 -11.84 26.32 -32.14
C LEU A 9 -12.46 25.28 -31.20
N LEU A 10 -13.65 25.56 -30.66
CA LEU A 10 -14.36 24.69 -29.73
C LEU A 10 -15.06 23.49 -30.42
N SER A 11 -15.22 23.52 -31.74
CA SER A 11 -15.82 22.43 -32.52
C SER A 11 -14.82 21.31 -32.85
N LYS A 12 -13.53 21.53 -32.60
CA LYS A 12 -12.47 20.53 -32.80
C LYS A 12 -12.18 19.81 -31.49
N GLU A 13 -11.69 18.58 -31.57
CA GLU A 13 -11.17 17.93 -30.35
C GLU A 13 -10.06 18.77 -29.74
N PRO A 14 -10.01 18.91 -28.40
CA PRO A 14 -8.96 19.67 -27.74
C PRO A 14 -7.59 19.12 -28.12
N VAL A 15 -6.73 19.97 -28.69
CA VAL A 15 -5.35 19.59 -28.98
C VAL A 15 -4.59 19.46 -27.67
N TRP A 16 -4.14 18.25 -27.35
CA TRP A 16 -3.31 17.98 -26.18
C TRP A 16 -1.86 17.73 -26.62
N SER A 17 -0.93 18.59 -26.19
CA SER A 17 0.48 18.49 -26.57
C SER A 17 1.25 17.52 -25.68
N SER A 18 2.32 16.94 -26.22
CA SER A 18 3.26 16.13 -25.43
C SER A 18 3.84 16.90 -24.25
N ASP A 19 4.07 18.20 -24.42
CA ASP A 19 4.68 19.03 -23.38
C ASP A 19 3.71 19.23 -22.22
N HIS A 20 2.42 19.48 -22.51
CA HIS A 20 1.38 19.55 -21.48
C HIS A 20 1.22 18.21 -20.75
N GLU A 21 1.22 17.09 -21.48
CA GLU A 21 1.19 15.73 -20.91
C GLU A 21 2.37 15.50 -19.95
N GLN A 22 3.57 15.91 -20.36
CA GLN A 22 4.76 15.76 -19.53
C GLN A 22 4.69 16.60 -18.26
N SER A 23 4.21 17.84 -18.35
CA SER A 23 4.07 18.75 -17.21
C SER A 23 3.05 18.27 -16.18
N ILE A 24 1.89 17.78 -16.61
CA ILE A 24 0.87 17.29 -15.65
C ILE A 24 1.26 15.95 -15.01
N LEU A 25 2.19 15.20 -15.61
CA LEU A 25 2.72 13.93 -15.07
C LEU A 25 3.97 14.10 -14.20
N GLU A 26 4.50 15.31 -14.00
CA GLU A 26 5.70 15.54 -13.18
C GLU A 26 5.60 14.94 -11.76
N PRO A 27 4.51 15.14 -10.99
CA PRO A 27 4.39 14.54 -9.65
C PRO A 27 4.45 13.00 -9.67
N PHE A 28 3.87 12.38 -10.71
CA PHE A 28 3.91 10.93 -10.89
C PHE A 28 5.32 10.46 -11.25
N LYS A 29 5.96 11.10 -12.23
CA LYS A 29 7.35 10.80 -12.64
C LYS A 29 8.32 10.92 -11.47
N TYR A 30 8.16 11.96 -10.64
CA TYR A 30 8.93 12.13 -9.41
C TYR A 30 8.69 10.99 -8.42
N THR A 31 7.45 10.56 -8.24
CA THR A 31 7.12 9.47 -7.29
C THR A 31 7.72 8.13 -7.74
N VAL A 32 7.66 7.81 -9.04
CA VAL A 32 8.18 6.55 -9.57
C VAL A 32 9.71 6.53 -9.73
N SER A 33 10.36 7.70 -9.89
CA SER A 33 11.83 7.79 -9.98
C SER A 33 12.54 7.54 -8.65
N ASN A 34 11.79 7.46 -7.55
CA ASN A 34 12.27 7.13 -6.22
C ASN A 34 11.87 5.68 -5.86
N PRO A 35 12.52 4.63 -6.40
CA PRO A 35 12.06 3.25 -6.26
C PRO A 35 12.14 2.73 -4.82
N GLY A 36 11.22 1.81 -4.50
CA GLY A 36 11.15 1.12 -3.21
C GLY A 36 11.90 -0.22 -3.27
N LYS A 37 11.64 -1.12 -2.30
CA LYS A 37 12.25 -2.46 -2.27
C LYS A 37 11.72 -3.45 -3.33
N GLU A 38 11.01 -2.98 -4.36
CA GLU A 38 10.44 -3.81 -5.45
C GLU A 38 9.68 -5.08 -4.98
N ILE A 39 9.03 -5.01 -3.82
CA ILE A 39 8.29 -6.15 -3.22
C ILE A 39 7.17 -6.62 -4.14
N ARG A 40 6.47 -5.66 -4.79
CA ARG A 40 5.38 -5.95 -5.73
C ARG A 40 5.89 -6.65 -7.00
N GLY A 41 7.04 -6.24 -7.53
CA GLY A 41 7.69 -6.92 -8.66
C GLY A 41 8.03 -8.37 -8.31
N LYS A 42 8.65 -8.58 -7.14
CA LYS A 42 8.94 -9.93 -6.62
C LYS A 42 7.69 -10.79 -6.43
N LEU A 43 6.58 -10.19 -5.95
CA LEU A 43 5.30 -10.89 -5.84
C LEU A 43 4.78 -11.32 -7.22
N ILE A 44 4.76 -10.41 -8.19
CA ILE A 44 4.32 -10.72 -9.57
C ILE A 44 5.17 -11.86 -10.15
N GLU A 45 6.50 -11.78 -10.03
CA GLU A 45 7.41 -12.83 -10.49
C GLU A 45 7.15 -14.17 -9.80
N ALA A 46 6.99 -14.16 -8.48
CA ALA A 46 6.74 -15.36 -7.69
C ALA A 46 5.41 -16.02 -8.05
N PHE A 47 4.32 -15.27 -8.17
CA PHE A 47 3.03 -15.80 -8.62
C PHE A 47 3.06 -16.27 -10.07
N ASN A 48 3.89 -15.66 -10.92
CA ASN A 48 4.03 -16.09 -12.31
C ASN A 48 4.68 -17.48 -12.45
N LEU A 49 5.41 -17.96 -11.43
CA LEU A 49 5.88 -19.35 -11.37
C LEU A 49 4.73 -20.36 -11.35
N TRP A 50 3.57 -19.98 -10.81
CA TRP A 50 2.35 -20.79 -10.80
C TRP A 50 1.41 -20.51 -11.97
N LEU A 51 1.29 -19.24 -12.38
CA LEU A 51 0.26 -18.78 -13.32
C LEU A 51 0.72 -18.76 -14.78
N ASN A 52 2.03 -18.70 -15.03
CA ASN A 52 2.63 -18.70 -16.37
C ASN A 52 1.88 -17.77 -17.35
N VAL A 53 1.70 -16.51 -16.96
CA VAL A 53 1.00 -15.49 -17.75
C VAL A 53 1.86 -15.13 -18.98
N PRO A 54 1.27 -14.97 -20.18
CA PRO A 54 1.99 -14.52 -21.36
C PRO A 54 2.75 -13.21 -21.11
N SER A 55 3.99 -13.12 -21.60
CA SER A 55 4.92 -12.04 -21.21
C SER A 55 4.46 -10.63 -21.60
N ASP A 56 3.70 -10.49 -22.68
CA ASP A 56 3.06 -9.27 -23.12
C ASP A 56 1.94 -8.84 -22.16
N LYS A 57 1.07 -9.78 -21.76
CA LYS A 57 0.00 -9.56 -20.77
C LYS A 57 0.58 -9.24 -19.40
N LEU A 58 1.60 -9.98 -18.96
CA LEU A 58 2.27 -9.77 -17.68
C LEU A 58 2.88 -8.36 -17.58
N ARG A 59 3.48 -7.85 -18.66
CA ARG A 59 4.05 -6.49 -18.72
C ARG A 59 2.96 -5.42 -18.56
N LEU A 60 1.82 -5.59 -19.22
CA LEU A 60 0.67 -4.69 -19.09
C LEU A 60 0.09 -4.74 -17.66
N ILE A 61 -0.08 -5.93 -17.09
CA ILE A 61 -0.53 -6.08 -15.70
C ILE A 61 0.42 -5.38 -14.72
N ALA A 62 1.73 -5.59 -14.86
CA ALA A 62 2.73 -4.93 -14.02
C ALA A 62 2.67 -3.40 -14.16
N LYS A 63 2.46 -2.89 -15.38
CA LYS A 63 2.30 -1.44 -15.65
C LYS A 63 1.05 -0.89 -14.95
N VAL A 64 -0.11 -1.53 -15.10
CA VAL A 64 -1.36 -1.14 -14.44
C VAL A 64 -1.19 -1.12 -12.92
N VAL A 65 -0.66 -2.20 -12.33
CA VAL A 65 -0.45 -2.30 -10.88
C VAL A 65 0.51 -1.22 -10.38
N ASN A 66 1.57 -0.91 -11.12
CA ASN A 66 2.51 0.15 -10.75
C ASN A 66 1.89 1.54 -10.81
N MET A 67 1.07 1.83 -11.82
CA MET A 67 0.36 3.10 -11.95
C MET A 67 -0.64 3.30 -10.81
N LEU A 68 -1.49 2.30 -10.55
CA LEU A 68 -2.48 2.35 -9.47
C LEU A 68 -1.81 2.51 -8.10
N HIS A 69 -0.73 1.77 -7.85
CA HIS A 69 -0.01 1.90 -6.58
C HIS A 69 0.69 3.24 -6.42
N ALA A 70 1.37 3.75 -7.45
CA ALA A 70 2.04 5.03 -7.35
C ALA A 70 1.02 6.18 -7.18
N ALA A 71 -0.11 6.14 -7.90
CA ALA A 71 -1.21 7.08 -7.70
C ALA A 71 -1.76 7.01 -6.27
N SER A 72 -2.01 5.81 -5.73
CA SER A 72 -2.52 5.66 -4.37
C SER A 72 -1.54 6.19 -3.33
N LEU A 73 -0.23 5.98 -3.51
CA LEU A 73 0.78 6.53 -2.59
C LEU A 73 0.80 8.06 -2.60
N MET A 74 0.61 8.69 -3.76
CA MET A 74 0.56 10.15 -3.86
C MET A 74 -0.63 10.74 -3.11
N VAL A 75 -1.78 10.07 -3.16
CA VAL A 75 -3.00 10.47 -2.43
C VAL A 75 -2.85 10.18 -0.93
N ASP A 76 -2.38 8.99 -0.56
CA ASP A 76 -2.10 8.57 0.82
C ASP A 76 -1.14 9.55 1.53
N ASP A 77 -0.05 9.95 0.86
CA ASP A 77 0.89 10.93 1.40
C ASP A 77 0.24 12.29 1.70
N ILE A 78 -0.78 12.68 0.93
CA ILE A 78 -1.55 13.91 1.17
C ILE A 78 -2.54 13.72 2.31
N GLU A 79 -3.28 12.60 2.31
CA GLU A 79 -4.26 12.27 3.33
C GLU A 79 -3.66 12.12 4.73
N ASP A 80 -2.39 11.71 4.80
CA ASP A 80 -1.61 11.54 6.02
C ASP A 80 -0.74 12.76 6.40
N ASP A 81 -0.71 13.80 5.56
CA ASP A 81 0.24 14.92 5.68
C ASP A 81 1.71 14.46 5.87
N SER A 82 2.07 13.40 5.14
CA SER A 82 3.42 12.83 5.17
C SER A 82 4.47 13.85 4.75
N GLN A 83 5.65 13.79 5.37
CA GLN A 83 6.77 14.69 5.02
C GLN A 83 7.72 14.03 4.02
N LEU A 84 8.02 12.75 4.23
CA LEU A 84 8.98 11.99 3.44
C LEU A 84 8.38 10.68 2.95
N ARG A 85 8.80 10.28 1.74
CA ARG A 85 8.62 8.93 1.22
C ARG A 85 9.92 8.44 0.62
N ARG A 86 10.36 7.26 1.08
CA ARG A 86 11.61 6.62 0.61
C ARG A 86 12.84 7.54 0.74
N GLY A 87 12.83 8.45 1.71
CA GLY A 87 13.94 9.33 2.09
C GLY A 87 13.93 10.67 1.37
N ASN A 88 12.95 10.88 0.50
CA ASN A 88 12.79 12.09 -0.28
C ASN A 88 11.50 12.81 0.13
N PRO A 89 11.41 14.14 -0.03
CA PRO A 89 10.17 14.87 0.16
C PRO A 89 9.04 14.27 -0.68
N VAL A 90 7.83 14.18 -0.11
CA VAL A 90 6.67 13.70 -0.88
C VAL A 90 6.28 14.70 -1.96
N ALA A 91 5.66 14.20 -3.05
CA ALA A 91 5.37 15.00 -4.24
C ALA A 91 4.56 16.28 -3.93
N HIS A 92 3.59 16.20 -3.01
CA HIS A 92 2.74 17.35 -2.68
C HIS A 92 3.48 18.47 -1.94
N LYS A 93 4.64 18.21 -1.34
CA LYS A 93 5.49 19.25 -0.74
C LYS A 93 6.34 19.99 -1.80
N ILE A 94 6.49 19.42 -3.01
CA ILE A 94 7.24 19.99 -4.12
C ILE A 94 6.30 20.69 -5.11
N TYR A 95 5.27 19.96 -5.57
CA TYR A 95 4.35 20.39 -6.63
C TYR A 95 3.04 20.98 -6.08
N GLY A 96 2.84 20.91 -4.77
CA GLY A 96 1.61 21.33 -4.12
C GLY A 96 0.52 20.25 -4.13
N VAL A 97 -0.39 20.36 -3.15
CA VAL A 97 -1.54 19.47 -2.99
C VAL A 97 -2.45 19.45 -4.23
N PRO A 98 -2.86 20.60 -4.82
CA PRO A 98 -3.80 20.58 -5.94
C PRO A 98 -3.27 19.84 -7.18
N GLN A 99 -2.01 20.08 -7.55
CA GLN A 99 -1.39 19.42 -8.69
C GLN A 99 -1.22 17.93 -8.43
N THR A 100 -0.74 17.55 -7.24
CA THR A 100 -0.48 16.15 -6.91
C THR A 100 -1.75 15.30 -6.87
N ILE A 101 -2.85 15.82 -6.31
CA ILE A 101 -4.17 15.14 -6.35
C ILE A 101 -4.64 14.98 -7.79
N ASN A 102 -4.58 16.05 -8.59
CA ASN A 102 -5.03 16.00 -9.97
C ASN A 102 -4.21 14.98 -10.79
N THR A 103 -2.89 14.97 -10.64
CA THR A 103 -2.02 13.99 -11.31
C THR A 103 -2.31 12.56 -10.85
N ALA A 104 -2.49 12.31 -9.55
CA ALA A 104 -2.81 10.96 -9.06
C ALA A 104 -4.15 10.46 -9.61
N ASN A 105 -5.18 11.31 -9.59
CA ASN A 105 -6.49 10.99 -10.17
C ASN A 105 -6.39 10.73 -11.68
N TYR A 106 -5.62 11.53 -12.41
CA TYR A 106 -5.38 11.33 -13.83
C TYR A 106 -4.70 9.97 -14.10
N VAL A 107 -3.70 9.60 -13.30
CA VAL A 107 -2.99 8.31 -13.42
C VAL A 107 -3.91 7.12 -13.16
N TYR A 108 -4.91 7.23 -12.28
CA TYR A 108 -5.93 6.19 -12.15
C TYR A 108 -6.64 5.93 -13.50
N PHE A 109 -7.01 6.98 -14.23
CA PHE A 109 -7.64 6.83 -15.55
C PHE A 109 -6.68 6.34 -16.63
N LEU A 110 -5.42 6.76 -16.60
CA LEU A 110 -4.39 6.19 -17.47
C LEU A 110 -4.21 4.68 -17.20
N ALA A 111 -4.29 4.23 -15.95
CA ALA A 111 -4.22 2.81 -15.64
C ALA A 111 -5.41 2.03 -16.23
N TYR A 112 -6.61 2.63 -16.28
CA TYR A 112 -7.75 2.05 -16.99
C TYR A 112 -7.55 2.01 -18.50
N GLN A 113 -6.90 3.03 -19.09
CA GLN A 113 -6.54 3.01 -20.51
C GLN A 113 -5.63 1.81 -20.84
N GLU A 114 -4.62 1.55 -19.99
CA GLU A 114 -3.75 0.37 -20.13
C GLU A 114 -4.51 -0.95 -19.90
N LEU A 115 -5.47 -0.96 -18.96
CA LEU A 115 -6.33 -2.12 -18.73
C LEU A 115 -7.19 -2.46 -19.95
N PHE A 116 -7.66 -1.46 -20.71
CA PHE A 116 -8.37 -1.72 -21.97
C PHE A 116 -7.46 -2.32 -23.03
N ALA A 117 -6.18 -1.92 -23.09
CA ALA A 117 -5.21 -2.54 -23.99
C ALA A 117 -4.95 -4.02 -23.64
N LEU A 118 -5.05 -4.40 -22.36
CA LEU A 118 -4.93 -5.80 -21.91
C LEU A 118 -6.04 -6.71 -22.45
N ARG A 119 -7.20 -6.16 -22.87
CA ARG A 119 -8.28 -6.96 -23.47
C ARG A 119 -7.88 -7.57 -24.82
N GLY A 120 -7.01 -6.90 -25.60
CA GLY A 120 -6.52 -7.37 -26.90
C GLY A 120 -7.64 -7.70 -27.92
N SER A 121 -7.28 -8.08 -29.15
CA SER A 121 -8.23 -8.54 -30.17
C SER A 121 -8.64 -10.01 -30.00
N ASP A 122 -8.53 -10.55 -28.79
CA ASP A 122 -8.82 -11.96 -28.51
C ASP A 122 -10.32 -12.21 -28.73
N THR A 123 -10.64 -13.10 -29.66
CA THR A 123 -12.02 -13.50 -30.03
C THR A 123 -12.75 -14.24 -28.91
N THR A 124 -12.05 -14.61 -27.85
CA THR A 124 -12.59 -15.22 -26.63
C THR A 124 -12.49 -14.23 -25.49
N PRO A 125 -13.60 -13.59 -25.06
CA PRO A 125 -13.56 -12.69 -23.92
C PRO A 125 -13.11 -13.44 -22.66
N PRO A 126 -12.34 -12.81 -21.77
CA PRO A 126 -12.07 -13.39 -20.46
C PRO A 126 -13.39 -13.70 -19.75
N GLN A 127 -13.45 -14.82 -19.01
CA GLN A 127 -14.67 -15.26 -18.31
C GLN A 127 -15.22 -14.20 -17.33
N GLN A 128 -14.36 -13.32 -16.82
CA GLN A 128 -14.72 -12.21 -15.94
C GLN A 128 -14.31 -10.87 -16.55
N PRO A 129 -15.17 -9.84 -16.55
CA PRO A 129 -14.82 -8.51 -17.02
C PRO A 129 -13.70 -7.90 -16.17
N LEU A 130 -12.51 -7.72 -16.75
CA LEU A 130 -11.31 -7.23 -16.05
C LEU A 130 -11.52 -5.86 -15.39
N ASP A 131 -12.30 -5.00 -16.03
CA ASP A 131 -12.74 -3.69 -15.53
C ASP A 131 -13.60 -3.81 -14.27
N SER A 132 -14.55 -4.75 -14.23
CA SER A 132 -15.37 -4.98 -13.04
C SER A 132 -14.53 -5.48 -11.87
N LEU A 133 -13.54 -6.34 -12.15
CA LEU A 133 -12.59 -6.84 -11.16
C LEU A 133 -11.74 -5.71 -10.58
N VAL A 134 -11.09 -4.90 -11.44
CA VAL A 134 -10.25 -3.78 -10.99
C VAL A 134 -11.09 -2.75 -10.24
N THR A 135 -12.29 -2.44 -10.73
CA THR A 135 -13.21 -1.50 -10.07
C THR A 135 -13.61 -1.98 -8.69
N ALA A 136 -13.96 -3.27 -8.54
CA ALA A 136 -14.34 -3.83 -7.24
C ALA A 136 -13.20 -3.72 -6.21
N GLU A 137 -11.96 -3.98 -6.62
CA GLU A 137 -10.81 -3.87 -5.73
C GLU A 137 -10.39 -2.43 -5.43
N LEU A 138 -10.55 -1.50 -6.39
CA LEU A 138 -10.36 -0.07 -6.11
C LEU A 138 -11.43 0.47 -5.15
N LEU A 139 -12.68 0.01 -5.25
CA LEU A 139 -13.72 0.33 -4.27
C LEU A 139 -13.38 -0.23 -2.88
N SER A 140 -12.87 -1.47 -2.81
CA SER A 140 -12.34 -2.07 -1.59
C SER A 140 -11.22 -1.21 -0.99
N LEU A 141 -10.22 -0.82 -1.79
CA LEU A 141 -9.11 0.03 -1.37
C LEU A 141 -9.63 1.32 -0.72
N HIS A 142 -10.52 2.05 -1.40
CA HIS A 142 -11.04 3.33 -0.90
C HIS A 142 -11.94 3.15 0.34
N ARG A 143 -12.66 2.03 0.48
CA ARG A 143 -13.41 1.71 1.71
C ARG A 143 -12.47 1.49 2.89
N GLY A 144 -11.37 0.76 2.68
CA GLY A 144 -10.34 0.56 3.70
C GLY A 144 -9.69 1.89 4.12
N GLN A 145 -9.19 2.66 3.15
CA GLN A 145 -8.60 3.98 3.39
C GLN A 145 -9.57 4.91 4.11
N GLY A 146 -10.83 4.96 3.66
CA GLY A 146 -11.85 5.82 4.25
C GLY A 146 -12.16 5.46 5.71
N LEU A 147 -12.19 4.17 6.07
CA LEU A 147 -12.38 3.73 7.46
C LEU A 147 -11.18 4.12 8.34
N GLU A 148 -9.96 3.93 7.85
CA GLU A 148 -8.75 4.34 8.57
C GLU A 148 -8.74 5.85 8.86
N ILE A 149 -9.01 6.66 7.83
CA ILE A 149 -9.12 8.12 7.96
C ILE A 149 -10.23 8.49 8.94
N LEU A 150 -11.42 7.88 8.81
CA LEU A 150 -12.54 8.14 9.70
C LEU A 150 -12.17 7.86 11.16
N TRP A 151 -11.57 6.70 11.44
CA TRP A 151 -11.14 6.35 12.79
C TRP A 151 -10.12 7.33 13.32
N ARG A 152 -9.05 7.60 12.56
CA ARG A 152 -7.98 8.55 12.89
C ARG A 152 -8.53 9.93 13.22
N ASP A 153 -9.39 10.49 12.37
CA ASP A 153 -9.86 11.87 12.47
C ASP A 153 -11.02 12.03 13.48
N SER A 154 -11.77 10.96 13.75
CA SER A 154 -12.78 10.92 14.82
C SER A 154 -12.26 10.44 16.18
N LEU A 155 -10.99 10.02 16.25
CA LEU A 155 -10.36 9.39 17.42
C LEU A 155 -11.11 8.15 17.94
N GLN A 156 -11.76 7.42 17.04
CA GLN A 156 -12.44 6.17 17.35
C GLN A 156 -11.50 5.00 17.08
N CYS A 157 -10.89 4.47 18.15
CA CYS A 157 -10.02 3.29 18.02
C CYS A 157 -10.85 2.05 17.60
N PRO A 158 -10.50 1.38 16.49
CA PRO A 158 -11.20 0.17 16.06
C PRO A 158 -10.88 -1.02 16.96
N SER A 159 -11.69 -2.07 16.92
CA SER A 159 -11.29 -3.40 17.38
C SER A 159 -10.21 -4.01 16.47
N GLU A 160 -9.55 -5.06 16.94
CA GLU A 160 -8.56 -5.77 16.13
C GLU A 160 -9.18 -6.40 14.87
N GLU A 161 -10.38 -6.98 14.98
CA GLU A 161 -11.10 -7.56 13.83
C GLU A 161 -11.46 -6.51 12.78
N GLU A 162 -11.92 -5.34 13.22
CA GLU A 162 -12.18 -4.19 12.34
C GLU A 162 -10.90 -3.71 11.66
N TYR A 163 -9.79 -3.61 12.41
CA TYR A 163 -8.48 -3.26 11.84
C TYR A 163 -8.07 -4.26 10.75
N ILE A 164 -8.14 -5.57 11.01
CA ILE A 164 -7.78 -6.61 10.02
C ILE A 164 -8.66 -6.52 8.77
N THR A 165 -9.96 -6.27 8.95
CA THR A 165 -10.90 -6.09 7.84
C THR A 165 -10.57 -4.84 7.04
N MET A 166 -10.24 -3.74 7.69
CA MET A 166 -9.81 -2.49 7.03
C MET A 166 -8.53 -2.72 6.22
N VAL A 167 -7.51 -3.37 6.80
CA VAL A 167 -6.24 -3.67 6.13
C VAL A 167 -6.45 -4.58 4.92
N ASN A 168 -7.30 -5.60 5.06
CA ASN A 168 -7.65 -6.49 3.96
C ASN A 168 -8.34 -5.72 2.81
N ASN A 169 -9.07 -4.66 3.12
CA ASN A 169 -9.66 -3.78 2.11
C ASN A 169 -8.63 -2.84 1.47
N LYS A 170 -7.83 -2.11 2.27
CA LYS A 170 -6.81 -1.12 1.84
C LYS A 170 -5.64 -1.78 1.11
N THR A 171 -4.85 -2.57 1.84
CA THR A 171 -3.58 -3.14 1.36
C THR A 171 -3.81 -4.39 0.52
N GLY A 172 -4.79 -5.20 0.92
CA GLY A 172 -5.20 -6.38 0.14
C GLY A 172 -5.77 -6.03 -1.23
N GLY A 173 -6.48 -4.90 -1.38
CA GLY A 173 -7.10 -4.49 -2.64
C GLY A 173 -6.10 -4.36 -3.80
N LEU A 174 -5.03 -3.58 -3.61
CA LEU A 174 -4.00 -3.40 -4.65
C LEU A 174 -3.26 -4.71 -4.99
N LEU A 175 -2.94 -5.52 -3.99
CA LEU A 175 -2.28 -6.81 -4.23
C LEU A 175 -3.20 -7.78 -4.98
N ARG A 176 -4.48 -7.82 -4.60
CA ARG A 176 -5.50 -8.62 -5.29
C ARG A 176 -5.70 -8.20 -6.73
N ILE A 177 -5.64 -6.90 -7.07
CA ILE A 177 -5.71 -6.45 -8.47
C ILE A 177 -4.68 -7.17 -9.32
N GLY A 178 -3.40 -7.14 -8.92
CA GLY A 178 -2.33 -7.78 -9.67
C GLY A 178 -2.56 -9.27 -9.85
N ILE A 179 -2.82 -10.00 -8.75
CA ILE A 179 -2.95 -11.46 -8.81
C ILE A 179 -4.24 -11.88 -9.51
N LYS A 180 -5.36 -11.19 -9.32
CA LYS A 180 -6.61 -11.49 -10.04
C LYS A 180 -6.51 -11.23 -11.53
N LEU A 181 -5.82 -10.16 -11.95
CA LEU A 181 -5.53 -9.93 -13.37
C LEU A 181 -4.62 -11.04 -13.94
N MET A 182 -3.62 -11.49 -13.18
CA MET A 182 -2.77 -12.61 -13.57
C MET A 182 -3.56 -13.92 -13.69
N MET A 183 -4.42 -14.24 -12.72
CA MET A 183 -5.30 -15.42 -12.77
C MET A 183 -6.23 -15.36 -13.99
N ALA A 184 -6.78 -14.19 -14.32
CA ALA A 184 -7.63 -14.02 -15.50
C ALA A 184 -6.88 -14.20 -16.85
N CYS A 185 -5.54 -14.09 -16.84
CA CYS A 185 -4.69 -14.18 -18.04
C CYS A 185 -3.72 -15.38 -18.00
N CYS A 186 -3.85 -16.27 -17.01
CA CYS A 186 -2.91 -17.37 -16.78
C CYS A 186 -3.04 -18.46 -17.86
N THR A 187 -1.99 -19.27 -18.01
CA THR A 187 -2.03 -20.48 -18.86
C THR A 187 -1.93 -21.77 -18.06
N THR A 188 -1.63 -21.66 -16.76
CA THR A 188 -1.53 -22.78 -15.81
C THR A 188 -2.25 -22.42 -14.52
N ASN A 189 -2.80 -23.43 -13.83
CA ASN A 189 -3.47 -23.28 -12.54
C ASN A 189 -4.67 -22.31 -12.55
N ALA A 190 -5.40 -22.23 -13.66
CA ALA A 190 -6.56 -21.34 -13.82
C ALA A 190 -7.71 -21.63 -12.83
N ASP A 191 -7.81 -22.87 -12.34
CA ASP A 191 -8.87 -23.30 -11.41
C ASP A 191 -8.51 -23.08 -9.93
N ILE A 192 -7.31 -22.55 -9.64
CA ILE A 192 -6.83 -22.34 -8.27
C ILE A 192 -7.04 -20.87 -7.88
N ASP A 193 -7.77 -20.65 -6.78
CA ASP A 193 -7.92 -19.30 -6.20
C ASP A 193 -6.80 -19.00 -5.21
N TYR A 194 -5.99 -17.98 -5.53
CA TYR A 194 -4.89 -17.51 -4.70
C TYR A 194 -5.27 -16.34 -3.77
N VAL A 195 -6.52 -15.87 -3.79
CA VAL A 195 -6.94 -14.67 -3.04
C VAL A 195 -6.72 -14.81 -1.54
N ALA A 196 -6.98 -15.98 -0.96
CA ALA A 196 -6.76 -16.20 0.48
C ALA A 196 -5.28 -16.02 0.88
N LEU A 197 -4.36 -16.57 0.08
CA LEU A 197 -2.92 -16.38 0.28
C LEU A 197 -2.50 -14.90 0.12
N VAL A 198 -3.04 -14.22 -0.89
CA VAL A 198 -2.77 -12.79 -1.12
C VAL A 198 -3.25 -11.93 0.06
N ASN A 199 -4.41 -12.26 0.63
CA ASN A 199 -4.94 -11.58 1.81
C ASN A 199 -4.05 -11.80 3.04
N LEU A 200 -3.58 -13.03 3.27
CA LEU A 200 -2.63 -13.35 4.35
C LEU A 200 -1.34 -12.53 4.22
N ILE A 201 -0.76 -12.49 3.02
CA ILE A 201 0.45 -11.69 2.73
C ILE A 201 0.18 -10.20 2.95
N GLY A 202 -0.97 -9.68 2.51
CA GLY A 202 -1.35 -8.28 2.66
C GLY A 202 -1.50 -7.85 4.11
N VAL A 203 -2.17 -8.67 4.94
CA VAL A 203 -2.33 -8.43 6.38
C VAL A 203 -0.98 -8.49 7.09
N TYR A 204 -0.17 -9.53 6.81
CA TYR A 204 1.17 -9.66 7.36
C TYR A 204 2.04 -8.43 7.02
N PHE A 205 2.00 -7.99 5.75
CA PHE A 205 2.78 -6.84 5.29
C PHE A 205 2.41 -5.55 6.02
N GLN A 206 1.11 -5.29 6.23
CA GLN A 206 0.67 -4.07 6.90
C GLN A 206 0.99 -4.06 8.39
N ILE A 207 0.74 -5.16 9.12
CA ILE A 207 1.07 -5.24 10.55
C ILE A 207 2.58 -5.10 10.75
N ARG A 208 3.37 -5.66 9.83
CA ARG A 208 4.82 -5.50 9.83
C ARG A 208 5.21 -4.04 9.59
N ASP A 209 4.62 -3.36 8.62
CA ASP A 209 4.90 -1.95 8.34
C ASP A 209 4.60 -1.06 9.55
N ASP A 210 3.43 -1.27 10.17
CA ASP A 210 2.98 -0.60 11.39
C ASP A 210 3.95 -0.81 12.58
N LEU A 211 4.42 -2.05 12.80
CA LEU A 211 5.41 -2.34 13.85
C LEU A 211 6.74 -1.63 13.58
N MET A 212 7.21 -1.68 12.34
CA MET A 212 8.50 -1.13 11.95
C MET A 212 8.46 0.41 12.04
N ASN A 213 7.32 1.04 11.75
CA ASN A 213 7.12 2.50 11.85
C ASN A 213 7.44 3.02 13.26
N LEU A 214 7.07 2.26 14.28
CA LEU A 214 7.27 2.62 15.69
C LEU A 214 8.65 2.28 16.25
N GLN A 215 9.57 1.71 15.46
CA GLN A 215 10.94 1.43 15.93
C GLN A 215 11.79 2.70 16.07
N SER A 216 12.63 2.75 17.10
CA SER A 216 13.56 3.86 17.33
C SER A 216 14.69 3.91 16.31
N THR A 217 15.21 5.12 16.06
CA THR A 217 16.31 5.39 15.14
C THR A 217 17.61 4.68 15.54
N GLU A 218 17.83 4.42 16.82
CA GLU A 218 19.02 3.70 17.34
C GLU A 218 19.05 2.22 16.91
N VAL A 219 17.89 1.55 16.84
CA VAL A 219 17.78 0.19 16.28
C VAL A 219 17.80 0.22 14.74
N ALA A 220 17.36 1.32 14.13
CA ALA A 220 17.39 1.50 12.68
C ALA A 220 18.80 1.60 12.09
N HIS A 221 19.77 2.05 12.89
CA HIS A 221 21.17 2.21 12.46
C HIS A 221 21.97 0.89 12.49
N SER A 222 21.62 -0.06 13.36
CA SER A 222 22.34 -1.35 13.51
C SER A 222 21.84 -2.45 12.57
N CYS A 223 20.68 -2.26 11.94
CA CYS A 223 20.09 -3.21 11.02
C CYS A 223 20.23 -2.73 9.57
N VAL A 224 21.11 -3.37 8.79
CA VAL A 224 21.33 -3.10 7.35
C VAL A 224 20.03 -3.18 6.53
N HIS A 225 19.00 -3.87 7.03
CA HIS A 225 17.69 -4.00 6.39
C HIS A 225 16.64 -2.97 6.82
N LEU A 226 16.91 -2.15 7.85
CA LEU A 226 16.00 -1.15 8.44
C LEU A 226 16.21 0.29 7.92
N HIS A 227 17.17 0.51 7.01
CA HIS A 227 17.44 1.79 6.33
C HIS A 227 16.23 2.41 5.59
N VAL A 228 15.07 1.77 5.60
CA VAL A 228 13.83 2.23 4.95
C VAL A 228 12.87 2.94 5.92
N HIS A 229 13.02 2.79 7.23
CA HIS A 229 12.15 3.48 8.19
C HIS A 229 12.70 4.86 8.57
N LEU A 230 14.02 5.01 8.50
CA LEU A 230 14.72 6.31 8.42
C LEU A 230 14.32 7.15 7.21
N LYS A 231 13.51 6.60 6.30
CA LYS A 231 13.09 7.23 5.04
C LYS A 231 11.65 7.78 5.04
N LYS A 232 10.82 7.49 6.07
CA LYS A 232 9.49 8.12 6.26
C LYS A 232 9.52 9.17 7.40
N GLY A 233 10.39 8.99 8.39
CA GLY A 233 10.48 9.81 9.60
C GLY A 233 10.39 8.91 10.85
N PHE A 234 10.75 9.43 12.04
CA PHE A 234 10.69 8.61 13.27
C PHE A 234 9.26 8.55 13.79
N ALA A 235 8.67 7.34 13.82
CA ALA A 235 7.32 7.06 14.33
C ALA A 235 6.26 8.04 13.76
N GLU A 236 6.22 8.16 12.44
CA GLU A 236 5.27 9.03 11.75
C GLU A 236 3.82 8.61 11.95
N ASP A 237 3.52 7.32 12.18
CA ASP A 237 2.16 6.88 12.48
C ASP A 237 1.60 7.61 13.72
N LEU A 238 2.46 7.98 14.68
CA LEU A 238 2.08 8.80 15.83
C LEU A 238 1.86 10.28 15.44
N SER A 239 2.66 10.83 14.51
CA SER A 239 2.44 12.17 13.95
C SER A 239 1.10 12.23 13.20
N GLU A 240 0.80 11.20 12.42
CA GLU A 240 -0.43 11.05 11.63
C GLU A 240 -1.65 10.91 12.56
N GLY A 241 -1.44 10.38 13.78
CA GLY A 241 -2.51 10.01 14.72
C GLY A 241 -3.16 8.68 14.37
N LYS A 242 -2.47 7.86 13.56
CA LYS A 242 -2.96 6.60 13.00
C LYS A 242 -3.13 5.53 14.09
N PHE A 243 -4.19 4.76 13.97
CA PHE A 243 -4.43 3.56 14.78
C PHE A 243 -3.71 2.35 14.17
N SER A 244 -2.39 2.34 14.25
CA SER A 244 -1.56 1.21 13.80
C SER A 244 -1.75 -0.03 14.69
N PHE A 245 -1.40 -1.23 14.20
CA PHE A 245 -1.70 -2.48 14.94
C PHE A 245 -1.19 -2.49 16.39
N PRO A 246 0.07 -2.11 16.70
CA PRO A 246 0.53 -2.05 18.10
C PRO A 246 -0.23 -1.00 18.93
N VAL A 247 -0.66 0.10 18.31
CA VAL A 247 -1.43 1.17 18.95
C VAL A 247 -2.85 0.69 19.29
N VAL A 248 -3.52 0.00 18.37
CA VAL A 248 -4.85 -0.61 18.59
C VAL A 248 -4.79 -1.57 19.77
N HIS A 249 -3.83 -2.51 19.76
CA HIS A 249 -3.65 -3.42 20.89
C HIS A 249 -3.38 -2.67 22.19
N GLY A 250 -2.46 -1.68 22.19
CA GLY A 250 -2.09 -0.94 23.39
C GLY A 250 -3.24 -0.18 24.03
N ILE A 251 -4.16 0.37 23.23
CA ILE A 251 -5.37 1.05 23.72
C ILE A 251 -6.33 0.04 24.37
N HIS A 252 -6.55 -1.12 23.74
CA HIS A 252 -7.47 -2.13 24.26
C HIS A 252 -6.90 -2.93 25.44
N ALA A 253 -5.59 -3.10 25.52
CA ALA A 253 -4.90 -3.78 26.62
C ALA A 253 -5.01 -3.00 27.95
N ASN A 254 -5.17 -1.67 27.89
CA ASN A 254 -5.41 -0.86 29.09
C ASN A 254 -6.46 0.24 28.85
N LYS A 255 -7.74 -0.16 28.83
CA LYS A 255 -8.89 0.73 28.56
C LYS A 255 -9.11 1.84 29.60
N SER A 256 -8.54 1.72 30.81
CA SER A 256 -8.63 2.78 31.84
C SER A 256 -7.64 3.93 31.59
N ASN A 257 -6.67 3.72 30.70
CA ASN A 257 -5.63 4.69 30.39
C ASN A 257 -5.86 5.35 29.02
N ARG A 258 -5.98 6.68 29.01
CA ARG A 258 -6.20 7.49 27.79
C ARG A 258 -4.91 8.09 27.21
N GLN A 259 -3.73 7.74 27.72
CA GLN A 259 -2.45 8.34 27.32
C GLN A 259 -2.19 8.20 25.82
N ILE A 260 -2.32 6.99 25.26
CA ILE A 260 -2.09 6.75 23.83
C ILE A 260 -3.04 7.61 22.99
N LEU A 261 -4.35 7.59 23.29
CA LEU A 261 -5.36 8.40 22.60
C LEU A 261 -5.04 9.91 22.67
N ASN A 262 -4.65 10.40 23.85
CA ASN A 262 -4.28 11.81 24.03
C ASN A 262 -3.01 12.20 23.28
N VAL A 263 -2.09 11.26 23.03
CA VAL A 263 -0.91 11.51 22.18
C VAL A 263 -1.31 11.54 20.72
N LEU A 264 -2.07 10.56 20.23
CA LEU A 264 -2.55 10.53 18.83
C LEU A 264 -3.32 11.80 18.47
N GLN A 265 -4.19 12.28 19.37
CA GLN A 265 -4.93 13.53 19.18
C GLN A 265 -4.01 14.74 18.99
N LYS A 266 -2.84 14.75 19.63
CA LYS A 266 -1.88 15.87 19.56
C LYS A 266 -1.03 15.85 18.30
N ARG A 267 -1.00 14.75 17.54
CA ARG A 267 -0.20 14.61 16.31
C ARG A 267 1.25 15.10 16.50
N PRO A 268 1.99 14.53 17.48
CA PRO A 268 3.28 15.05 17.88
C PRO A 268 4.29 15.03 16.74
N THR A 269 4.95 16.16 16.50
CA THR A 269 6.09 16.26 15.57
C THR A 269 7.43 16.06 16.28
N THR A 270 7.49 16.23 17.60
CA THR A 270 8.71 16.10 18.40
C THR A 270 8.89 14.69 18.98
N PRO A 271 10.14 14.23 19.19
CA PRO A 271 10.41 12.87 19.67
C PRO A 271 9.87 12.56 21.07
N THR A 272 9.69 13.56 21.95
CA THR A 272 9.38 13.33 23.37
C THR A 272 8.10 12.53 23.59
N LEU A 273 6.99 12.92 22.95
CA LEU A 273 5.72 12.20 23.07
C LEU A 273 5.74 10.86 22.31
N LYS A 274 6.50 10.79 21.22
CA LYS A 274 6.67 9.56 20.42
C LYS A 274 7.39 8.49 21.24
N ILE A 275 8.56 8.81 21.79
CA ILE A 275 9.37 7.92 22.64
C ILE A 275 8.55 7.46 23.84
N TYR A 276 7.90 8.38 24.55
CA TYR A 276 7.06 8.04 25.70
C TYR A 276 5.96 7.02 25.35
N THR A 277 5.30 7.20 24.21
CA THR A 277 4.24 6.30 23.75
C THR A 277 4.79 4.94 23.35
N ILE A 278 5.93 4.91 22.65
CA ILE A 278 6.62 3.67 22.27
C ILE A 278 7.05 2.88 23.52
N ASP A 279 7.64 3.55 24.52
CA ASP A 279 8.04 2.91 25.77
C ASP A 279 6.83 2.32 26.50
N TYR A 280 5.71 3.04 26.53
CA TYR A 280 4.46 2.54 27.12
C TYR A 280 3.90 1.34 26.35
N LEU A 281 3.97 1.35 25.01
CA LEU A 281 3.57 0.23 24.16
C LEU A 281 4.45 -1.00 24.40
N LYS A 282 5.77 -0.81 24.49
CA LYS A 282 6.75 -1.88 24.65
C LYS A 282 6.75 -2.47 26.05
N HIS A 283 6.81 -1.62 27.09
CA HIS A 283 7.08 -2.07 28.45
C HIS A 283 5.83 -2.27 29.30
N THR A 284 4.78 -1.46 29.09
CA THR A 284 3.57 -1.52 29.93
C THR A 284 2.49 -2.41 29.33
N THR A 285 2.12 -2.17 28.06
CA THR A 285 1.02 -2.93 27.41
C THR A 285 1.50 -4.18 26.69
N LYS A 286 2.82 -4.37 26.54
CA LYS A 286 3.42 -5.50 25.82
C LYS A 286 2.93 -5.63 24.37
N SER A 287 2.59 -4.51 23.76
CA SER A 287 2.00 -4.46 22.41
C SER A 287 2.99 -4.86 21.32
N PHE A 288 4.29 -4.63 21.53
CA PHE A 288 5.33 -5.09 20.61
C PHE A 288 5.45 -6.62 20.63
N ASP A 289 5.52 -7.23 21.82
CA ASP A 289 5.58 -8.69 21.99
C ASP A 289 4.33 -9.36 21.40
N TYR A 290 3.15 -8.77 21.65
CA TYR A 290 1.89 -9.23 21.04
C TYR A 290 1.93 -9.17 19.51
N THR A 291 2.37 -8.03 18.95
CA THR A 291 2.46 -7.86 17.49
C THR A 291 3.44 -8.85 16.86
N LEU A 292 4.59 -9.11 17.50
CA LEU A 292 5.56 -10.11 17.05
C LEU A 292 4.97 -11.53 17.05
N SER A 293 4.21 -11.89 18.09
CA SER A 293 3.49 -13.17 18.15
C SER A 293 2.48 -13.32 17.01
N VAL A 294 1.70 -12.27 16.74
CA VAL A 294 0.73 -12.24 15.63
C VAL A 294 1.44 -12.39 14.29
N LEU A 295 2.53 -11.66 14.06
CA LEU A 295 3.34 -11.77 12.84
C LEU A 295 3.91 -13.18 12.65
N ALA A 296 4.44 -13.80 13.70
CA ALA A 296 4.95 -15.17 13.64
C ALA A 296 3.85 -16.17 13.27
N ASN A 297 2.64 -15.99 13.82
CA ASN A 297 1.48 -16.83 13.49
C ASN A 297 1.04 -16.65 12.04
N LEU A 298 0.93 -15.40 11.56
CA LEU A 298 0.58 -15.09 10.17
C LEU A 298 1.63 -15.60 9.18
N GLU A 299 2.92 -15.49 9.52
CA GLU A 299 4.00 -16.05 8.71
C GLU A 299 3.87 -17.58 8.60
N ALA A 300 3.61 -18.27 9.71
CA ALA A 300 3.41 -19.72 9.72
C ALA A 300 2.19 -20.14 8.87
N GLN A 301 1.06 -19.44 9.00
CA GLN A 301 -0.12 -19.66 8.15
C GLN A 301 0.18 -19.43 6.67
N THR A 302 0.90 -18.34 6.35
CA THR A 302 1.28 -18.01 4.97
C THR A 302 2.17 -19.10 4.36
N ARG A 303 3.18 -19.58 5.10
CA ARG A 303 4.06 -20.67 4.65
C ARG A 303 3.32 -22.00 4.50
N ALA A 304 2.41 -22.32 5.42
CA ALA A 304 1.57 -23.51 5.31
C ALA A 304 0.67 -23.46 4.08
N GLU A 305 0.10 -22.29 3.77
CA GLU A 305 -0.75 -22.09 2.59
C GLU A 305 0.05 -22.17 1.29
N ILE A 306 1.27 -21.61 1.25
CA ILE A 306 2.20 -21.79 0.11
C ILE A 306 2.49 -23.28 -0.11
N ALA A 307 2.78 -24.04 0.96
CA ALA A 307 3.03 -25.47 0.87
C ALA A 307 1.79 -26.25 0.40
N ARG A 308 0.60 -25.91 0.91
CA ARG A 308 -0.69 -26.51 0.50
C ARG A 308 -0.96 -26.31 -0.99
N LEU A 309 -0.56 -25.16 -1.55
CA LEU A 309 -0.69 -24.81 -2.96
C LEU A 309 0.44 -25.38 -3.85
N GLY A 310 1.27 -26.28 -3.33
CA GLY A 310 2.32 -26.98 -4.10
C GLY A 310 3.72 -26.36 -3.98
N GLY A 311 3.92 -25.40 -3.08
CA GLY A 311 5.21 -24.75 -2.83
C GLY A 311 5.56 -23.67 -3.86
N ASN A 312 6.30 -22.65 -3.44
CA ASN A 312 6.73 -21.56 -4.31
C ASN A 312 7.98 -20.86 -3.76
N LYS A 313 9.13 -21.16 -4.38
CA LYS A 313 10.43 -20.63 -3.95
C LYS A 313 10.48 -19.10 -3.97
N GLY A 314 9.77 -18.45 -4.89
CA GLY A 314 9.72 -16.98 -4.97
C GLY A 314 8.98 -16.38 -3.77
N LEU A 315 7.85 -16.97 -3.38
CA LEU A 315 7.09 -16.53 -2.21
C LEU A 315 7.79 -16.90 -0.90
N GLU A 316 8.40 -18.07 -0.82
CA GLU A 316 9.22 -18.48 0.34
C GLU A 316 10.38 -17.51 0.57
N ALA A 317 11.14 -17.18 -0.48
CA ALA A 317 12.20 -16.19 -0.41
C ALA A 317 11.70 -14.78 -0.06
N LEU A 318 10.48 -14.43 -0.49
CA LEU A 318 9.85 -13.17 -0.09
C LEU A 318 9.49 -13.18 1.40
N MET A 319 8.94 -14.28 1.93
CA MET A 319 8.65 -14.40 3.36
C MET A 319 9.93 -14.34 4.19
N ASP A 320 11.03 -14.96 3.73
CA ASP A 320 12.34 -14.86 4.38
C ASP A 320 12.85 -13.41 4.40
N LEU A 321 12.68 -12.68 3.30
CA LEU A 321 13.05 -11.26 3.21
C LEU A 321 12.22 -10.38 4.15
N LEU A 322 10.96 -10.73 4.37
CA LEU A 322 10.02 -9.99 5.21
C LEU A 322 9.99 -10.47 6.66
N HIS A 323 10.72 -11.54 7.00
CA HIS A 323 10.76 -12.09 8.35
C HIS A 323 11.15 -11.01 9.37
N VAL A 324 10.46 -11.02 10.50
CA VAL A 324 10.69 -10.09 11.61
C VAL A 324 11.38 -10.86 12.73
N ASP A 325 12.68 -10.61 12.90
CA ASP A 325 13.50 -11.19 13.97
C ASP A 325 13.15 -10.55 15.32
N PRO A 326 12.53 -11.29 16.27
CA PRO A 326 12.11 -10.74 17.56
C PRO A 326 13.26 -10.23 18.41
N SER A 327 14.50 -10.73 18.21
CA SER A 327 15.67 -10.29 18.97
C SER A 327 16.06 -8.84 18.72
N LYS A 328 15.55 -8.24 17.64
CA LYS A 328 15.73 -6.82 17.31
C LYS A 328 14.76 -5.90 18.05
N PHE A 329 13.83 -6.46 18.80
CA PHE A 329 12.77 -5.74 19.50
C PHE A 329 12.84 -5.89 21.02
N SER A 330 13.65 -6.83 21.53
CA SER A 330 13.93 -7.01 22.96
C SER A 330 14.63 -5.80 23.56
#